data_AF-A0A7C7KGG5-F1
#
_entry.id   AF-A0A7C7KGG5-F1
#
_cell.length_a   1.000
_cell.length_b   1.000
_cell.length_c   1.000
_cell.angle_alpha   90.00
_cell.angle_beta   90.00
_cell.angle_gamma   90.00
#
_symmetry.space_group_name_H-M   'P 1'
#
loop_
_entity.id
_entity.type
_entity.pdbx_description
1 polymer ?
#
loop_
_entity_poly.entity_id
_entity_poly.type
_entity_poly.pdbx_seq_one_letter_code
_entity_poly.pdbx_strand_id
1 'polypeptide(L)'
;RVDGEILKGWPTPTGKLEFWSRTLHDWGWPELAIPKYIKSHIHPENLESDQIPLITTFRVPVQIHTRSANSKWLDEIAHTNPLWIHPIDADRVGISKTGDLVRVETELGYFVLKSWITEGIRPGVAACSHHMGRWKPEGHKGQRLGISTVALNQEGSEWSLTPRKGGEPFASSDPDTMRIWWTDLGVHQNLTHAVHPDPISGQHCWHQAVRICPAKEGDRAGDVSVDTGKSQAAYEKWLAMTRSADRYSPDGTRRPYWMLRPVRPERDAYHLPLKTESAEV
;
A
#
# COMPACT_ATOMS: atom_id res chain seq x y z
N ARG A 1 18.05 31.73 -24.90
CA ARG A 1 19.31 31.79 -25.65
C ARG A 1 20.44 31.46 -24.69
N VAL A 2 21.40 30.63 -25.11
CA VAL A 2 22.63 30.30 -24.39
C VAL A 2 23.75 30.52 -25.40
N ASP A 3 24.74 31.35 -25.08
CA ASP A 3 25.87 31.67 -25.96
C ASP A 3 25.46 32.12 -27.38
N GLY A 4 24.38 32.91 -27.47
CA GLY A 4 23.85 33.42 -28.74
C GLY A 4 22.89 32.47 -29.47
N GLU A 5 22.83 31.18 -29.11
CA GLU A 5 21.97 30.19 -29.76
C GLU A 5 20.63 30.00 -29.04
N ILE A 6 19.57 29.71 -29.80
CA ILE A 6 18.26 29.34 -29.26
C ILE A 6 18.23 27.82 -29.06
N LEU A 7 18.41 27.39 -27.81
CA LEU A 7 18.32 25.98 -27.43
C LEU A 7 16.93 25.64 -26.88
N LYS A 8 16.52 24.38 -27.01
CA LYS A 8 15.32 23.84 -26.37
C LYS A 8 15.56 23.69 -24.86
N GLY A 9 14.76 24.38 -24.05
CA GLY A 9 14.80 24.26 -22.60
C GLY A 9 14.16 22.97 -22.07
N TRP A 10 14.27 22.77 -20.76
CA TRP A 10 13.52 21.74 -20.03
C TRP A 10 12.01 21.98 -20.18
N PRO A 11 11.16 20.94 -20.09
CA PRO A 11 9.70 21.08 -20.14
C PRO A 11 9.13 21.64 -18.83
N THR A 12 9.68 22.75 -18.36
CA THR A 12 9.28 23.51 -17.17
C THR A 12 8.82 24.91 -17.59
N PRO A 13 8.02 25.63 -16.77
CA PRO A 13 7.59 26.99 -17.09
C PRO A 13 8.72 27.96 -17.43
N THR A 14 9.88 27.80 -16.78
CA THR A 14 11.06 28.65 -17.02
C THR A 14 11.97 28.16 -18.16
N GLY A 15 11.77 26.95 -18.67
CA GLY A 15 12.71 26.28 -19.58
C GLY A 15 14.02 25.85 -18.93
N LYS A 16 14.14 25.95 -17.59
CA LYS A 16 15.34 25.63 -16.80
C LYS A 16 15.11 24.44 -15.87
N LEU A 17 16.19 23.93 -15.29
CA LEU A 17 16.11 23.06 -14.12
C LEU A 17 15.75 23.92 -12.90
N GLU A 18 14.54 23.74 -12.37
CA GLU A 18 13.99 24.59 -11.31
C GLU A 18 14.38 24.09 -9.91
N PHE A 19 15.39 24.70 -9.29
CA PHE A 19 15.68 24.46 -7.86
C PHE A 19 14.58 25.05 -6.96
N TRP A 20 14.12 26.26 -7.29
CA TRP A 20 12.89 26.83 -6.75
C TRP A 20 11.76 26.63 -7.75
N SER A 21 10.73 25.88 -7.35
CA SER A 21 9.58 25.55 -8.17
C SER A 21 8.51 26.64 -8.07
N ARG A 22 8.42 27.46 -9.13
CA ARG A 22 7.29 28.39 -9.31
C ARG A 22 5.96 27.63 -9.30
N THR A 23 5.95 26.41 -9.86
CA THR A 23 4.74 25.57 -9.90
C THR A 23 4.24 25.27 -8.49
N LEU A 24 5.08 24.77 -7.58
CA LEU A 24 4.63 24.50 -6.20
C LEU A 24 4.22 25.78 -5.48
N HIS A 25 4.99 26.86 -5.62
CA HIS A 25 4.67 28.15 -5.01
C HIS A 25 3.28 28.67 -5.43
N ASP A 26 3.04 28.78 -6.74
CA ASP A 26 1.82 29.39 -7.28
C ASP A 26 0.59 28.47 -7.11
N TRP A 27 0.80 27.15 -7.03
CA TRP A 27 -0.25 26.16 -6.75
C TRP A 27 -0.50 25.95 -5.25
N GLY A 28 -0.08 26.92 -4.44
CA GLY A 28 -0.42 27.01 -3.03
C GLY A 28 0.59 26.42 -2.07
N TRP A 29 1.71 25.83 -2.52
CA TRP A 29 2.76 25.18 -1.70
C TRP A 29 4.10 25.93 -1.66
N PRO A 30 4.13 27.22 -1.24
CA PRO A 30 5.37 28.01 -1.18
C PRO A 30 6.40 27.42 -0.20
N GLU A 31 5.96 26.79 0.89
CA GLU A 31 6.84 26.20 1.90
C GLU A 31 7.59 24.96 1.42
N LEU A 32 7.15 24.37 0.29
CA LEU A 32 7.76 23.23 -0.39
C LEU A 32 8.31 23.60 -1.77
N ALA A 33 8.39 24.89 -2.10
CA ALA A 33 8.89 25.36 -3.39
C ALA A 33 10.38 25.06 -3.58
N ILE A 34 11.13 24.71 -2.53
CA ILE A 34 12.49 24.17 -2.62
C ILE A 34 12.55 22.77 -2.01
N PRO A 35 13.47 21.90 -2.48
CA PRO A 35 13.73 20.63 -1.81
C PRO A 35 14.13 20.83 -0.35
N LYS A 36 13.45 20.12 0.56
CA LYS A 36 13.73 20.16 2.00
C LYS A 36 13.35 18.83 2.65
N TYR A 37 13.73 18.67 3.91
CA TYR A 37 13.29 17.55 4.71
C TYR A 37 11.81 17.70 5.11
N ILE A 38 11.03 16.65 4.85
CA ILE A 38 9.62 16.54 5.24
C ILE A 38 9.49 15.24 6.04
N LYS A 39 8.94 15.35 7.26
CA LYS A 39 8.66 14.18 8.11
C LYS A 39 7.39 13.52 7.62
N SER A 40 7.47 12.26 7.19
CA SER A 40 6.30 11.49 6.72
C SER A 40 5.43 11.02 7.90
N HIS A 41 4.24 10.49 7.61
CA HIS A 41 3.34 9.94 8.63
C HIS A 41 3.93 8.75 9.40
N ILE A 42 4.97 8.08 8.86
CA ILE A 42 5.70 6.99 9.52
C ILE A 42 7.05 7.42 10.12
N HIS A 43 7.34 8.72 10.16
CA HIS A 43 8.51 9.24 10.87
C HIS A 43 8.41 8.91 12.37
N PRO A 44 9.50 8.55 13.08
CA PRO A 44 9.43 8.15 14.48
C PRO A 44 8.71 9.13 15.42
N GLU A 45 8.82 10.44 15.17
CA GLU A 45 8.10 11.47 15.95
C GLU A 45 6.57 11.47 15.74
N ASN A 46 6.09 10.86 14.66
CA ASN A 46 4.66 10.72 14.35
C ASN A 46 4.13 9.33 14.75
N LEU A 47 4.98 8.44 15.25
CA LEU A 47 4.62 7.11 15.71
C LEU A 47 4.30 7.14 17.21
N GLU A 48 3.34 6.32 17.61
CA GLU A 48 3.15 5.98 19.00
C GLU A 48 4.30 5.10 19.51
N SER A 49 4.54 5.06 20.83
CA SER A 49 5.72 4.41 21.41
C SER A 49 5.84 2.91 21.14
N ASP A 50 4.72 2.26 20.83
CA ASP A 50 4.59 0.85 20.51
C ASP A 50 4.39 0.57 19.01
N GLN A 51 4.48 1.60 18.16
CA GLN A 51 4.39 1.47 16.71
C GLN A 51 5.78 1.39 16.07
N ILE A 52 5.85 0.65 14.96
CA ILE A 52 7.00 0.66 14.06
C ILE A 52 6.54 0.83 12.59
N PRO A 53 7.41 1.32 11.69
CA PRO A 53 7.11 1.32 10.27
C PRO A 53 7.06 -0.10 9.70
N LEU A 54 6.02 -0.38 8.90
CA LEU A 54 5.91 -1.55 8.05
C LEU A 54 6.24 -1.19 6.60
N ILE A 55 7.27 -1.82 6.04
CA ILE A 55 7.62 -1.74 4.63
C ILE A 55 6.80 -2.79 3.87
N THR A 56 5.89 -2.32 3.02
CA THR A 56 4.93 -3.15 2.25
C THR A 56 5.33 -3.30 0.77
N THR A 57 6.27 -2.47 0.31
CA THR A 57 6.57 -2.25 -1.11
C THR A 57 7.80 -2.96 -1.62
N PHE A 58 8.58 -3.61 -0.74
CA PHE A 58 9.76 -4.35 -1.16
C PHE A 58 9.37 -5.53 -2.03
N ARG A 59 10.30 -5.94 -2.91
CA ARG A 59 10.06 -7.05 -3.81
C ARG A 59 10.94 -8.25 -3.57
N VAL A 60 10.32 -9.43 -3.48
CA VAL A 60 11.06 -10.69 -3.56
C VAL A 60 11.47 -10.96 -5.02
N PRO A 61 12.71 -11.40 -5.31
CA PRO A 61 13.22 -11.44 -6.68
C PRO A 61 12.47 -12.38 -7.64
N VAL A 62 11.78 -13.40 -7.12
CA VAL A 62 11.10 -14.44 -7.90
C VAL A 62 9.63 -14.14 -8.18
N GLN A 63 9.11 -12.99 -7.73
CA GLN A 63 7.70 -12.63 -7.91
C GLN A 63 7.56 -11.30 -8.68
N ILE A 64 6.54 -11.19 -9.53
CA ILE A 64 6.21 -9.97 -10.28
C ILE A 64 4.87 -9.43 -9.80
N HIS A 65 4.89 -8.64 -8.72
CA HIS A 65 3.65 -8.27 -8.01
C HIS A 65 2.77 -9.51 -7.78
N THR A 66 1.47 -9.40 -7.94
CA THR A 66 0.58 -10.55 -7.82
C THR A 66 0.54 -11.42 -9.08
N ARG A 67 1.32 -11.16 -10.15
CA ARG A 67 1.13 -11.79 -11.47
C ARG A 67 1.81 -13.15 -11.66
N SER A 68 2.67 -13.53 -10.72
CA SER A 68 3.48 -14.75 -10.82
C SER A 68 2.85 -15.98 -10.14
N ALA A 69 1.71 -15.80 -9.44
CA ALA A 69 0.98 -16.85 -8.70
C ALA A 69 0.44 -18.02 -9.56
N ASN A 70 0.60 -17.95 -10.88
CA ASN A 70 0.25 -19.04 -11.80
C ASN A 70 1.51 -19.75 -12.36
N SER A 71 2.68 -19.51 -11.75
CA SER A 71 3.96 -20.14 -12.09
C SER A 71 4.40 -21.04 -10.94
N LYS A 72 4.15 -22.34 -11.06
CA LYS A 72 4.45 -23.35 -10.03
C LYS A 72 5.92 -23.30 -9.56
N TRP A 73 6.87 -23.07 -10.46
CA TRP A 73 8.29 -23.02 -10.12
C TRP A 73 8.68 -21.76 -9.33
N LEU A 74 8.00 -20.64 -9.55
CA LEU A 74 8.26 -19.41 -8.80
C LEU A 74 7.61 -19.48 -7.40
N ASP A 75 6.40 -20.03 -7.32
CA ASP A 75 5.68 -20.21 -6.05
C ASP A 75 6.33 -21.29 -5.17
N GLU A 76 6.92 -22.34 -5.76
CA GLU A 76 7.72 -23.31 -5.00
C GLU A 76 8.85 -22.63 -4.20
N ILE A 77 9.45 -21.58 -4.76
CA ILE A 77 10.50 -20.78 -4.09
C ILE A 77 9.89 -19.81 -3.07
N ALA A 78 8.77 -19.15 -3.40
CA ALA A 78 8.13 -18.17 -2.54
C ALA A 78 6.60 -18.13 -2.72
N HIS A 79 5.86 -18.89 -1.93
CA HIS A 79 4.39 -18.98 -1.98
C HIS A 79 3.67 -18.22 -0.85
N THR A 80 4.39 -17.72 0.15
CA THR A 80 3.83 -16.99 1.29
C THR A 80 4.62 -15.71 1.59
N ASN A 81 4.01 -14.77 2.32
CA ASN A 81 4.58 -13.46 2.65
C ASN A 81 4.71 -13.29 4.18
N PRO A 82 5.65 -13.98 4.85
CA PRO A 82 5.80 -13.86 6.29
C PRO A 82 6.23 -12.45 6.70
N LEU A 83 5.98 -12.09 7.96
CA LEU A 83 6.42 -10.81 8.52
C LEU A 83 7.91 -10.88 8.86
N TRP A 84 8.73 -10.11 8.13
CA TRP A 84 10.14 -9.97 8.44
C TRP A 84 10.28 -9.07 9.65
N ILE A 85 10.93 -9.59 10.70
CA ILE A 85 11.15 -8.89 11.96
C ILE A 85 12.56 -9.17 12.48
N HIS A 86 13.21 -8.15 13.01
CA HIS A 86 14.54 -8.29 13.59
C HIS A 86 14.47 -9.05 14.93
N PRO A 87 15.46 -9.90 15.30
CA PRO A 87 15.46 -10.63 16.58
C PRO A 87 15.18 -9.77 17.82
N ILE A 88 15.79 -8.58 17.91
CA ILE A 88 15.57 -7.63 19.03
C ILE A 88 14.10 -7.20 19.13
N ASP A 89 13.44 -6.92 18.01
CA ASP A 89 12.04 -6.51 18.02
C ASP A 89 11.11 -7.69 18.27
N ALA A 90 11.45 -8.87 17.76
CA ALA A 90 10.72 -10.10 18.02
C ALA A 90 10.70 -10.44 19.52
N ASP A 91 11.87 -10.40 20.18
CA ASP A 91 11.99 -10.58 21.63
C ASP A 91 11.17 -9.54 22.41
N ARG A 92 11.28 -8.25 22.03
CA ARG A 92 10.52 -7.16 22.65
C ARG A 92 9.01 -7.39 22.64
N VAL A 93 8.47 -7.97 21.56
CA VAL A 93 7.03 -8.21 21.41
C VAL A 93 6.62 -9.66 21.67
N GLY A 94 7.52 -10.49 22.22
CA GLY A 94 7.20 -11.86 22.65
C GLY A 94 7.05 -12.89 21.54
N ILE A 95 7.67 -12.68 20.38
CA ILE A 95 7.72 -13.65 19.27
C ILE A 95 9.00 -14.48 19.43
N SER A 96 8.86 -15.79 19.61
CA SER A 96 9.98 -16.64 20.04
C SER A 96 10.75 -17.25 18.88
N LYS A 97 10.06 -17.59 17.77
CA LYS A 97 10.69 -18.27 16.63
C LYS A 97 10.02 -17.90 15.31
N THR A 98 10.78 -18.08 14.23
CA THR A 98 10.24 -18.08 12.87
C THR A 98 9.10 -19.10 12.74
N GLY A 99 8.02 -18.68 12.09
CA GLY A 99 6.82 -19.48 11.91
C GLY A 99 5.76 -19.27 12.99
N ASP A 100 6.07 -18.58 14.09
CA ASP A 100 5.07 -18.18 15.08
C ASP A 100 4.03 -17.27 14.42
N LEU A 101 2.76 -17.45 14.80
CA LEU A 101 1.69 -16.59 14.33
C LEU A 101 1.73 -15.26 15.05
N VAL A 102 1.59 -14.19 14.28
CA VAL A 102 1.62 -12.81 14.74
C VAL A 102 0.44 -12.05 14.17
N ARG A 103 -0.09 -11.13 14.96
CA ARG A 103 -1.09 -10.17 14.53
C ARG A 103 -0.41 -8.83 14.30
N VAL A 104 -0.60 -8.28 13.11
CA VAL A 104 -0.14 -6.94 12.72
C VAL A 104 -1.35 -6.03 12.72
N GLU A 105 -1.40 -5.12 13.68
CA GLU A 105 -2.47 -4.14 13.82
C GLU A 105 -2.08 -2.84 13.12
N THR A 106 -3.03 -2.30 12.36
CA THR A 106 -2.95 -1.07 11.57
C THR A 106 -4.02 -0.08 12.05
N GLU A 107 -4.05 1.13 11.49
CA GLU A 107 -5.11 2.10 11.77
C GLU A 107 -6.52 1.57 11.43
N LEU A 108 -6.66 0.68 10.44
CA LEU A 108 -7.97 0.17 9.99
C LEU A 108 -8.44 -1.12 10.67
N GLY A 109 -7.53 -1.88 11.25
CA GLY A 109 -7.80 -3.25 11.68
C GLY A 109 -6.52 -4.06 11.75
N TYR A 110 -6.55 -5.35 11.38
CA TYR A 110 -5.38 -6.22 11.51
C TYR A 110 -5.34 -7.34 10.47
N PHE A 111 -4.16 -7.93 10.31
CA PHE A 111 -3.97 -9.17 9.59
C PHE A 111 -3.06 -10.12 10.37
N VAL A 112 -3.26 -11.42 10.18
CA VAL A 112 -2.53 -12.48 10.89
C VAL A 112 -1.69 -13.28 9.91
N LEU A 113 -0.42 -13.48 10.24
CA LEU A 113 0.54 -14.21 9.41
C LEU A 113 1.65 -14.84 10.26
N LYS A 114 2.53 -15.59 9.62
CA LYS A 114 3.71 -16.15 10.27
C LYS A 114 4.85 -15.13 10.31
N SER A 115 5.65 -15.16 11.37
CA SER A 115 6.90 -14.40 11.47
C SER A 115 8.04 -15.05 10.68
N TRP A 116 8.96 -14.23 10.19
CA TRP A 116 10.29 -14.61 9.73
C TRP A 116 11.31 -13.75 10.49
N ILE A 117 11.92 -14.33 11.52
CA ILE A 117 12.91 -13.65 12.35
C ILE A 117 14.24 -13.63 11.61
N THR A 118 14.80 -12.45 11.36
CA THR A 118 16.03 -12.29 10.56
C THR A 118 16.80 -11.02 10.89
N GLU A 119 18.12 -11.09 10.90
CA GLU A 119 18.99 -9.90 10.98
C GLU A 119 19.09 -9.12 9.65
N GLY A 120 18.47 -9.64 8.58
CA GLY A 120 18.43 -8.99 7.27
C GLY A 120 17.51 -7.76 7.17
N ILE A 121 16.88 -7.36 8.28
CA ILE A 121 16.04 -6.16 8.38
C ILE A 121 16.52 -5.28 9.53
N ARG A 122 16.44 -3.95 9.37
CA ARG A 122 16.87 -3.00 10.41
C ARG A 122 16.02 -3.17 11.69
N PRO A 123 16.61 -3.15 12.89
CA PRO A 123 15.86 -3.04 14.15
C PRO A 123 14.88 -1.86 14.13
N GLY A 124 13.71 -2.01 14.74
CA GLY A 124 12.64 -1.00 14.79
C GLY A 124 11.89 -0.83 13.47
N VAL A 125 12.00 -1.77 12.52
CA VAL A 125 11.28 -1.78 11.23
C VAL A 125 10.83 -3.20 10.94
N ALA A 126 9.60 -3.36 10.44
CA ALA A 126 9.11 -4.62 9.90
C ALA A 126 8.89 -4.53 8.40
N ALA A 127 8.84 -5.68 7.73
CA ALA A 127 8.49 -5.73 6.31
C ALA A 127 7.59 -6.93 6.01
N CYS A 128 6.60 -6.75 5.14
CA CYS A 128 5.80 -7.86 4.61
C CYS A 128 5.52 -7.62 3.12
N SER A 129 5.73 -8.67 2.31
CA SER A 129 5.66 -8.55 0.85
C SER A 129 4.21 -8.55 0.36
N HIS A 130 3.90 -7.74 -0.65
CA HIS A 130 2.55 -7.64 -1.24
C HIS A 130 2.24 -8.66 -2.35
N HIS A 131 3.13 -9.60 -2.64
CA HIS A 131 2.99 -10.49 -3.80
C HIS A 131 1.97 -11.61 -3.62
N MET A 132 1.79 -12.07 -2.37
CA MET A 132 0.96 -13.24 -2.01
C MET A 132 -0.35 -12.81 -1.34
N GLY A 133 -1.17 -13.79 -0.96
CA GLY A 133 -2.46 -13.55 -0.32
C GLY A 133 -3.61 -13.31 -1.28
N ARG A 134 -3.51 -13.71 -2.55
CA ARG A 134 -4.67 -13.69 -3.44
C ARG A 134 -5.78 -14.56 -2.85
N TRP A 135 -7.01 -14.09 -2.96
CA TRP A 135 -8.17 -14.76 -2.39
C TRP A 135 -9.40 -14.68 -3.29
N LYS A 136 -10.35 -15.58 -3.04
CA LYS A 136 -11.71 -15.55 -3.59
C LYS A 136 -12.72 -15.95 -2.51
N PRO A 137 -13.95 -15.41 -2.52
CA PRO A 137 -15.00 -15.90 -1.63
C PRO A 137 -15.35 -17.38 -1.87
N GLU A 138 -15.93 -18.02 -0.87
CA GLU A 138 -16.60 -19.32 -1.01
C GLU A 138 -17.67 -19.28 -2.12
N GLY A 139 -17.83 -20.39 -2.85
CA GLY A 139 -18.75 -20.48 -4.00
C GLY A 139 -18.26 -19.83 -5.29
N HIS A 140 -17.22 -18.97 -5.26
CA HIS A 140 -16.68 -18.35 -6.46
C HIS A 140 -15.64 -19.25 -7.14
N LYS A 141 -15.58 -19.19 -8.48
CA LYS A 141 -14.52 -19.81 -9.29
C LYS A 141 -13.30 -18.89 -9.31
N GLY A 142 -12.10 -19.49 -9.28
CA GLY A 142 -10.84 -18.77 -9.43
C GLY A 142 -9.78 -19.68 -10.04
N GLN A 143 -8.56 -19.16 -10.16
CA GLN A 143 -7.41 -19.99 -10.51
C GLN A 143 -7.21 -21.10 -9.45
N ARG A 144 -6.49 -22.17 -9.80
CA ARG A 144 -6.22 -23.27 -8.86
C ARG A 144 -4.89 -23.09 -8.13
N LEU A 145 -3.96 -22.35 -8.75
CA LEU A 145 -2.66 -22.00 -8.19
C LEU A 145 -2.74 -20.65 -7.47
N GLY A 146 -2.13 -20.58 -6.29
CA GLY A 146 -1.84 -19.31 -5.62
C GLY A 146 -3.04 -18.47 -5.22
N ILE A 147 -4.23 -19.06 -5.02
CA ILE A 147 -5.42 -18.35 -4.50
C ILE A 147 -6.11 -19.13 -3.38
N SER A 148 -6.34 -18.47 -2.24
CA SER A 148 -7.09 -19.03 -1.12
C SER A 148 -8.59 -18.84 -1.32
N THR A 149 -9.39 -19.83 -0.90
CA THR A 149 -10.84 -19.63 -0.70
C THR A 149 -11.07 -19.13 0.72
N VAL A 150 -11.84 -18.06 0.85
CA VAL A 150 -12.07 -17.37 2.12
C VAL A 150 -13.57 -17.20 2.39
N ALA A 151 -13.95 -17.24 3.66
CA ALA A 151 -15.23 -16.74 4.11
C ALA A 151 -15.10 -15.23 4.35
N LEU A 152 -16.12 -14.48 3.92
CA LEU A 152 -16.27 -13.06 4.24
C LEU A 152 -17.44 -12.91 5.19
N ASN A 153 -17.27 -12.13 6.25
CA ASN A 153 -18.38 -11.69 7.10
C ASN A 153 -18.35 -10.17 7.22
N GLN A 154 -19.53 -9.59 7.42
CA GLN A 154 -19.69 -8.16 7.62
C GLN A 154 -20.66 -7.91 8.78
N GLU A 155 -20.25 -7.06 9.71
CA GLU A 155 -21.07 -6.55 10.81
C GLU A 155 -20.96 -5.02 10.82
N GLY A 156 -21.98 -4.34 10.29
CA GLY A 156 -21.92 -2.89 10.09
C GLY A 156 -20.78 -2.48 9.14
N SER A 157 -19.84 -1.67 9.63
CA SER A 157 -18.66 -1.23 8.87
C SER A 157 -17.47 -2.19 8.98
N GLU A 158 -17.52 -3.16 9.89
CA GLU A 158 -16.47 -4.13 10.10
C GLU A 158 -16.61 -5.30 9.12
N TRP A 159 -15.49 -5.67 8.51
CA TRP A 159 -15.37 -6.80 7.61
C TRP A 159 -14.30 -7.74 8.13
N SER A 160 -14.58 -9.05 8.09
CA SER A 160 -13.59 -10.09 8.32
C SER A 160 -13.44 -10.98 7.11
N LEU A 161 -12.22 -11.43 6.88
CA LEU A 161 -11.84 -12.41 5.88
C LEU A 161 -11.10 -13.53 6.60
N THR A 162 -11.61 -14.75 6.46
CA THR A 162 -11.04 -15.95 7.07
C THR A 162 -10.72 -16.99 6.02
N PRO A 163 -9.49 -17.50 5.92
CA PRO A 163 -9.15 -18.61 5.04
C PRO A 163 -9.92 -19.89 5.39
N ARG A 164 -10.51 -20.51 4.37
CA ARG A 164 -11.22 -21.79 4.45
C ARG A 164 -10.49 -22.90 3.72
N LYS A 165 -9.82 -22.56 2.62
CA LYS A 165 -9.04 -23.49 1.81
C LYS A 165 -7.84 -22.78 1.21
N GLY A 166 -6.65 -23.33 1.46
CA GLY A 166 -5.38 -22.85 0.89
C GLY A 166 -5.00 -23.58 -0.39
N GLY A 167 -3.69 -23.64 -0.66
CA GLY A 167 -3.12 -24.41 -1.76
C GLY A 167 -3.22 -25.91 -1.52
N GLU A 168 -3.45 -26.69 -2.57
CA GLU A 168 -3.43 -28.15 -2.51
C GLU A 168 -3.03 -28.75 -3.87
N PRO A 169 -2.51 -29.98 -3.91
CA PRO A 169 -2.42 -30.75 -5.14
C PRO A 169 -3.75 -30.85 -5.86
N PHE A 170 -3.74 -30.77 -7.20
CA PHE A 170 -4.93 -31.00 -8.01
C PHE A 170 -4.59 -31.71 -9.31
N ALA A 171 -5.53 -32.50 -9.83
CA ALA A 171 -5.37 -33.14 -11.12
C ALA A 171 -5.53 -32.13 -12.27
N SER A 172 -4.60 -32.19 -13.23
CA SER A 172 -4.65 -31.44 -14.49
C SER A 172 -3.89 -32.17 -15.59
N SER A 173 -3.80 -31.58 -16.79
CA SER A 173 -2.95 -32.10 -17.87
C SER A 173 -1.45 -31.99 -17.57
N ASP A 174 -1.06 -31.18 -16.59
CA ASP A 174 0.31 -31.06 -16.11
C ASP A 174 0.49 -31.93 -14.84
N PRO A 175 1.25 -33.04 -14.90
CA PRO A 175 1.38 -33.97 -13.77
C PRO A 175 2.06 -33.34 -12.54
N ASP A 176 2.80 -32.24 -12.68
CA ASP A 176 3.43 -31.58 -11.52
C ASP A 176 2.41 -30.89 -10.62
N THR A 177 1.19 -30.62 -11.09
CA THR A 177 0.13 -30.05 -10.24
C THR A 177 -0.30 -30.97 -9.09
N MET A 178 0.00 -32.28 -9.19
CA MET A 178 -0.17 -33.22 -8.10
C MET A 178 0.99 -33.23 -7.09
N ARG A 179 2.07 -32.50 -7.35
CA ARG A 179 3.28 -32.42 -6.51
C ARG A 179 3.36 -31.16 -5.64
N ILE A 180 2.36 -30.29 -5.74
CA ILE A 180 2.28 -29.04 -4.96
C ILE A 180 2.23 -29.37 -3.48
N TRP A 181 3.24 -28.97 -2.72
CA TRP A 181 3.34 -29.25 -1.28
C TRP A 181 3.01 -28.03 -0.40
N TRP A 182 2.96 -26.83 -0.98
CA TRP A 182 2.68 -25.61 -0.24
C TRP A 182 1.18 -25.37 -0.08
N THR A 183 0.75 -25.19 1.17
CA THR A 183 -0.66 -24.96 1.54
C THR A 183 -0.92 -23.53 2.00
N ASP A 184 0.10 -22.86 2.54
CA ASP A 184 0.10 -21.45 2.91
C ASP A 184 0.28 -20.59 1.67
N LEU A 185 -0.69 -19.73 1.37
CA LEU A 185 -0.66 -18.85 0.20
C LEU A 185 -0.50 -17.37 0.58
N GLY A 186 -0.08 -17.10 1.82
CA GLY A 186 0.07 -15.77 2.37
C GLY A 186 -1.25 -15.08 2.73
N VAL A 187 -1.13 -13.79 3.06
CA VAL A 187 -2.22 -12.92 3.52
C VAL A 187 -2.31 -11.65 2.69
N HIS A 188 -3.52 -11.15 2.45
CA HIS A 188 -3.74 -9.92 1.68
C HIS A 188 -3.62 -8.66 2.56
N GLN A 189 -2.41 -8.35 3.02
CA GLN A 189 -2.15 -7.22 3.95
C GLN A 189 -2.73 -5.88 3.49
N ASN A 190 -2.77 -5.61 2.17
CA ASN A 190 -3.18 -4.30 1.65
C ASN A 190 -4.64 -3.94 1.99
N LEU A 191 -5.48 -4.90 2.39
CA LEU A 191 -6.84 -4.61 2.85
C LEU A 191 -6.84 -3.76 4.12
N THR A 192 -5.82 -3.90 4.97
CA THR A 192 -5.72 -3.18 6.25
C THR A 192 -4.96 -1.86 6.15
N HIS A 193 -4.46 -1.49 4.96
CA HIS A 193 -3.69 -0.25 4.81
C HIS A 193 -4.63 0.95 4.74
N ALA A 194 -4.40 1.93 5.62
CA ALA A 194 -5.21 3.13 5.68
C ALA A 194 -4.99 4.03 4.45
N VAL A 195 -6.03 4.78 4.07
CA VAL A 195 -6.02 5.63 2.90
C VAL A 195 -5.15 6.86 3.17
N HIS A 196 -3.87 6.78 2.80
CA HIS A 196 -2.86 7.81 3.05
C HIS A 196 -2.37 8.47 1.74
N PRO A 197 -3.19 9.27 1.02
CA PRO A 197 -2.77 9.93 -0.21
C PRO A 197 -1.90 11.15 0.09
N ASP A 198 -0.68 11.21 -0.46
CA ASP A 198 0.15 12.41 -0.44
C ASP A 198 -0.68 13.65 -0.86
N PRO A 199 -0.83 14.67 0.00
CA PRO A 199 -1.79 15.76 -0.21
C PRO A 199 -1.54 16.63 -1.46
N ILE A 200 -0.36 16.50 -2.08
CA ILE A 200 0.07 17.30 -3.24
C ILE A 200 -0.12 16.50 -4.54
N SER A 201 0.36 15.26 -4.56
CA SER A 201 0.37 14.42 -5.76
C SER A 201 -0.81 13.46 -5.86
N GLY A 202 -1.49 13.19 -4.76
CA GLY A 202 -2.53 12.18 -4.64
C GLY A 202 -2.02 10.73 -4.69
N GLN A 203 -0.70 10.53 -4.72
CA GLN A 203 -0.10 9.18 -4.70
C GLN A 203 -0.26 8.55 -3.31
N HIS A 204 -0.53 7.25 -3.25
CA HIS A 204 -0.68 6.57 -1.97
C HIS A 204 0.67 6.35 -1.26
N CYS A 205 0.72 6.69 0.03
CA CYS A 205 1.84 6.43 0.92
C CYS A 205 1.76 5.02 1.49
N TRP A 206 2.49 4.08 0.89
CA TRP A 206 2.33 2.65 1.15
C TRP A 206 2.88 2.13 2.49
N HIS A 207 3.84 2.82 3.10
CA HIS A 207 4.36 2.41 4.40
C HIS A 207 3.32 2.69 5.49
N GLN A 208 3.17 1.77 6.43
CA GLN A 208 2.14 1.85 7.47
C GLN A 208 2.81 1.96 8.85
N ALA A 209 2.19 2.70 9.77
CA ALA A 209 2.50 2.59 11.18
C ALA A 209 1.74 1.38 11.74
N VAL A 210 2.44 0.44 12.36
CA VAL A 210 1.82 -0.81 12.83
C VAL A 210 2.25 -1.18 14.24
N ARG A 211 1.38 -1.92 14.93
CA ARG A 211 1.71 -2.65 16.16
C ARG A 211 1.81 -4.13 15.83
N ILE A 212 2.74 -4.82 16.48
CA ILE A 212 2.97 -6.24 16.27
C ILE A 212 2.88 -6.94 17.62
N CYS A 213 2.11 -8.01 17.68
CA CYS A 213 2.00 -8.86 18.86
C CYS A 213 1.86 -10.33 18.43
N PRO A 214 2.05 -11.28 19.36
CA PRO A 214 1.71 -12.68 19.11
C PRO A 214 0.22 -12.77 18.73
N ALA A 215 -0.12 -13.73 17.86
CA ALA A 215 -1.51 -13.98 17.52
C ALA A 215 -2.34 -14.23 18.79
N LYS A 216 -3.54 -13.65 18.82
CA LYS A 216 -4.45 -13.77 19.97
C LYS A 216 -5.24 -15.08 19.88
N GLU A 217 -5.90 -15.45 20.98
CA GLU A 217 -6.78 -16.62 20.98
C GLU A 217 -7.86 -16.50 19.88
N GLY A 218 -8.00 -17.55 19.07
CA GLY A 218 -8.92 -17.58 17.93
C GLY A 218 -8.35 -17.08 16.60
N ASP A 219 -7.19 -16.40 16.59
CA ASP A 219 -6.53 -15.97 15.36
C ASP A 219 -6.02 -17.17 14.54
N ARG A 220 -6.17 -17.09 13.22
CA ARG A 220 -5.60 -18.05 12.27
C ARG A 220 -4.77 -17.34 11.21
N ALA A 221 -3.77 -18.06 10.70
CA ALA A 221 -2.96 -17.57 9.59
C ALA A 221 -3.84 -17.16 8.40
N GLY A 222 -3.63 -15.94 7.91
CA GLY A 222 -4.38 -15.34 6.81
C GLY A 222 -5.70 -14.68 7.20
N ASP A 223 -6.09 -14.68 8.48
CA ASP A 223 -7.20 -13.86 8.94
C ASP A 223 -6.91 -12.36 8.71
N VAL A 224 -7.93 -11.63 8.29
CA VAL A 224 -7.91 -10.17 8.09
C VAL A 224 -9.18 -9.58 8.68
N SER A 225 -9.06 -8.46 9.38
CA SER A 225 -10.19 -7.68 9.89
C SER A 225 -9.97 -6.21 9.55
N VAL A 226 -11.00 -5.54 9.04
CA VAL A 226 -10.94 -4.12 8.64
C VAL A 226 -12.23 -3.40 8.96
N ASP A 227 -12.14 -2.14 9.35
CA ASP A 227 -13.29 -1.26 9.52
C ASP A 227 -13.31 -0.19 8.41
N THR A 228 -14.34 -0.27 7.57
CA THR A 228 -14.54 0.66 6.44
C THR A 228 -14.88 2.08 6.90
N GLY A 229 -15.45 2.25 8.10
CA GLY A 229 -15.68 3.55 8.71
C GLY A 229 -14.35 4.23 9.09
N LYS A 230 -13.41 3.47 9.66
CA LYS A 230 -12.03 3.96 9.90
C LYS A 230 -11.32 4.31 8.61
N SER A 231 -11.55 3.54 7.54
CA SER A 231 -10.99 3.83 6.21
C SER A 231 -11.46 5.18 5.67
N GLN A 232 -12.76 5.46 5.78
CA GLN A 232 -13.35 6.74 5.40
C GLN A 232 -12.81 7.89 6.27
N ALA A 233 -12.74 7.71 7.59
CA ALA A 233 -12.20 8.73 8.50
C ALA A 233 -10.72 9.04 8.22
N ALA A 234 -9.91 8.03 7.91
CA ALA A 234 -8.52 8.21 7.50
C ALA A 234 -8.43 9.00 6.18
N TYR A 235 -9.25 8.67 5.18
CA TYR A 235 -9.33 9.42 3.93
C TYR A 235 -9.68 10.89 4.16
N GLU A 236 -10.71 11.18 4.97
CA GLU A 236 -11.14 12.55 5.27
C GLU A 236 -10.07 13.36 6.00
N LYS A 237 -9.36 12.74 6.95
CA LYS A 237 -8.22 13.36 7.64
C LYS A 237 -7.12 13.78 6.67
N TRP A 238 -6.78 12.94 5.69
CA TRP A 238 -5.77 13.26 4.68
C TRP A 238 -6.27 14.25 3.63
N LEU A 239 -7.54 14.15 3.23
CA LEU A 239 -8.18 15.10 2.32
C LEU A 239 -8.14 16.52 2.90
N ALA A 240 -8.35 16.67 4.21
CA ALA A 240 -8.27 17.96 4.90
C ALA A 240 -6.87 18.62 4.84
N MET A 241 -5.81 17.86 4.53
CA MET A 241 -4.45 18.39 4.35
C MET A 241 -4.22 18.95 2.94
N THR A 242 -5.13 18.69 1.99
CA THR A 242 -5.00 19.12 0.59
C THR A 242 -5.31 20.60 0.40
N ARG A 243 -4.85 21.16 -0.72
CA ARG A 243 -5.19 22.52 -1.15
C ARG A 243 -6.14 22.45 -2.33
N SER A 244 -7.39 22.92 -2.15
CA SER A 244 -8.41 22.87 -3.20
C SER A 244 -8.00 23.68 -4.44
N ALA A 245 -8.15 23.08 -5.62
CA ALA A 245 -7.91 23.75 -6.89
C ALA A 245 -8.83 24.96 -7.11
N ASP A 246 -10.03 24.99 -6.54
CA ASP A 246 -10.93 26.16 -6.63
C ASP A 246 -10.35 27.44 -6.01
N ARG A 247 -9.43 27.28 -5.05
CA ARG A 247 -8.84 28.39 -4.30
C ARG A 247 -7.36 28.60 -4.63
N TYR A 248 -6.63 27.53 -4.88
CA TYR A 248 -5.17 27.55 -5.00
C TYR A 248 -4.65 27.30 -6.42
N SER A 249 -5.52 26.94 -7.38
CA SER A 249 -5.11 26.85 -8.78
C SER A 249 -4.95 28.25 -9.38
N PRO A 250 -3.78 28.63 -9.90
CA PRO A 250 -3.56 29.95 -10.47
C PRO A 250 -4.31 30.18 -11.79
N ASP A 251 -4.74 29.12 -12.47
CA ASP A 251 -5.42 29.18 -13.76
C ASP A 251 -6.80 28.50 -13.74
N GLY A 252 -7.30 28.12 -12.57
CA GLY A 252 -8.59 27.46 -12.40
C GLY A 252 -8.64 26.04 -12.97
N THR A 253 -7.50 25.41 -13.24
CA THR A 253 -7.43 24.01 -13.64
C THR A 253 -7.13 23.08 -12.47
N ARG A 254 -7.45 21.79 -12.61
CA ARG A 254 -7.25 20.76 -11.57
C ARG A 254 -5.77 20.48 -11.26
N ARG A 255 -4.87 20.77 -12.21
CA ARG A 255 -3.43 20.50 -12.12
C ARG A 255 -2.66 21.21 -13.24
N PRO A 256 -1.34 21.43 -13.11
CA PRO A 256 -0.56 22.04 -14.17
C PRO A 256 -0.52 21.21 -15.45
N TYR A 257 -0.75 21.84 -16.61
CA TYR A 257 -0.75 21.15 -17.92
C TYR A 257 0.65 20.71 -18.37
N TRP A 258 1.70 21.44 -17.98
CA TRP A 258 3.08 21.14 -18.35
C TRP A 258 3.64 19.89 -17.66
N MET A 259 3.05 19.43 -16.56
CA MET A 259 3.48 18.19 -15.91
C MET A 259 3.29 16.99 -16.84
N LEU A 260 4.31 16.13 -16.92
CA LEU A 260 4.26 14.89 -17.69
C LEU A 260 3.25 13.92 -17.09
N ARG A 261 2.56 13.19 -17.96
CA ARG A 261 1.57 12.17 -17.57
C ARG A 261 1.53 11.06 -18.62
N PRO A 262 1.63 9.78 -18.22
CA PRO A 262 1.27 8.67 -19.09
C PRO A 262 -0.22 8.80 -19.48
N VAL A 263 -0.52 8.72 -20.77
CA VAL A 263 -1.90 8.88 -21.27
C VAL A 263 -2.50 10.22 -20.83
N ARG A 264 -1.83 11.33 -21.20
CA ARG A 264 -2.29 12.69 -20.89
C ARG A 264 -3.70 12.91 -21.47
N PRO A 265 -4.69 13.30 -20.65
CA PRO A 265 -6.03 13.56 -21.15
C PRO A 265 -6.09 14.86 -21.96
N GLU A 266 -7.16 15.04 -22.71
CA GLU A 266 -7.45 16.29 -23.43
C GLU A 266 -7.57 17.48 -22.46
N ARG A 267 -7.41 18.70 -22.99
CA ARG A 267 -7.37 19.93 -22.18
C ARG A 267 -8.63 20.13 -21.35
N ASP A 268 -9.79 19.77 -21.88
CA ASP A 268 -11.07 20.01 -21.21
C ASP A 268 -11.19 19.23 -19.89
N ALA A 269 -10.53 18.07 -19.79
CA ALA A 269 -10.49 17.27 -18.56
C ALA A 269 -9.71 17.94 -17.41
N TYR A 270 -8.95 19.01 -17.70
CA TYR A 270 -8.25 19.80 -16.69
C TYR A 270 -9.15 20.86 -16.06
N HIS A 271 -10.26 21.23 -16.68
CA HIS A 271 -11.16 22.23 -16.09
C HIS A 271 -11.84 21.70 -14.83
N LEU A 272 -12.00 22.60 -13.86
CA LEU A 272 -12.84 22.33 -12.69
C LEU A 272 -14.31 22.19 -13.15
N PRO A 273 -15.11 21.36 -12.47
CA PRO A 273 -16.53 21.29 -12.78
C PRO A 273 -17.14 22.68 -12.52
N LEU A 274 -18.14 23.07 -13.31
CA LEU A 274 -18.94 24.24 -13.00
C LEU A 274 -19.52 24.07 -11.59
N LYS A 275 -19.34 25.07 -10.73
CA LYS A 275 -20.00 25.11 -9.42
C LYS A 275 -21.50 25.12 -9.70
N THR A 276 -22.13 23.96 -9.55
CA THR A 276 -23.58 23.89 -9.39
C THR A 276 -23.86 24.48 -8.02
N GLU A 277 -24.72 25.50 -7.96
CA GLU A 277 -25.22 26.00 -6.69
C GLU A 277 -25.72 24.80 -5.88
N SER A 278 -25.30 24.72 -4.62
CA SER A 278 -25.81 23.72 -3.69
C SER A 278 -27.32 23.78 -3.75
N ALA A 279 -27.96 22.68 -4.14
CA ALA A 279 -29.40 22.55 -4.04
C ALA A 279 -29.78 22.90 -2.60
N GLU A 280 -30.51 24.01 -2.44
CA GLU A 280 -31.11 24.39 -1.17
C GLU A 280 -31.92 23.18 -0.67
N VAL A 281 -31.54 22.67 0.51
CA VAL A 281 -32.28 21.64 1.24
C VAL A 281 -33.19 22.34 2.25
#